data_AF-U5VY59-F1
#
_entry.id   AF-U5VY59-F1
#
_cell.length_a   1.000
_cell.length_b   1.000
_cell.length_c   1.000
_cell.angle_alpha   90.00
_cell.angle_beta   90.00
_cell.angle_gamma   90.00
#
_symmetry.space_group_name_H-M   'P 1'
#
loop_
_entity.id
_entity.type
_entity.pdbx_description
1 polymer ?
#
loop_
_entity_poly.entity_id
_entity_poly.type
_entity_poly.pdbx_seq_one_letter_code
_entity_poly.pdbx_strand_id
1 'polypeptide(L)'
;MRERYAPGPLTGPDTARSDEQFSAIDLFAHLLVDGMHVTRVGEDVRVTGDMLVNDVTIEVSLEALQRLRQLPDEGKVVIPILRRKELMLESFEARDGADNRLAHLPQHLTDGLLAWAIKGLFQLAYAPDHELTTTQNSKLYRLIGLICRTDIIDPAEFEVAYTAIVGNTGGTGADDPQLLRSICGYFAGNTVSAVEVDVAEAEQIYVRFQDITTNNRLASSHDRHRTRLGIRPYRYRIPINLAYYAHIYDLSVTGHESHFVFKHYLVESAGQTVNEVLPSHLATEPGMGLRLDRNQGIPHTGLHIRGLNRAVARNLECVAEFEEIPPGALRRTLVISAVCSFVMLAFAFAMPNAVSDSKGTDLAALLLAVPGFAATLVGISTDRVQQSSLTTFIGLVVSASISFAASLLYVLQTLLWRESPQLRLSILGVVKLPSGDVVWMVFAALSICTTVYLTVEGTYRMHRYLAALRRRLTPSNAQA
;
A
#
# COMPACT_ATOMS: atom_id res chain seq x y z
N MET A 1 17.22 25.97 5.15
CA MET A 1 16.63 26.28 3.82
C MET A 1 15.21 26.84 3.94
N ARG A 2 14.31 26.28 4.77
CA ARG A 2 13.03 26.92 5.15
C ARG A 2 13.15 28.15 6.08
N GLU A 3 14.21 28.26 6.89
CA GLU A 3 14.45 29.45 7.74
C GLU A 3 14.73 30.75 6.96
N ARG A 4 15.03 30.69 5.66
CA ARG A 4 15.16 31.89 4.82
C ARG A 4 13.83 32.40 4.27
N TYR A 5 12.75 31.62 4.38
CA TYR A 5 11.46 31.92 3.73
C TYR A 5 10.22 31.66 4.59
N ALA A 6 10.36 31.20 5.84
CA ALA A 6 9.50 31.80 6.86
C ALA A 6 9.78 33.31 6.81
N PRO A 7 8.79 34.21 6.76
CA PRO A 7 9.07 35.59 7.13
C PRO A 7 9.82 35.49 8.46
N GLY A 8 11.05 36.00 8.50
CA GLY A 8 11.86 35.91 9.72
C GLY A 8 11.04 36.41 10.91
N PRO A 9 11.36 36.01 12.15
CA PRO A 9 10.75 36.69 13.29
C PRO A 9 10.94 38.18 13.05
N LEU A 10 9.85 38.94 13.04
CA LEU A 10 9.83 40.39 12.88
C LEU A 10 10.56 41.02 14.08
N THR A 11 11.89 40.87 14.12
CA THR A 11 12.76 41.49 15.10
C THR A 11 13.29 42.76 14.46
N GLY A 12 12.44 43.78 14.52
CA GLY A 12 12.72 45.13 14.06
C GLY A 12 11.45 45.95 14.21
N PRO A 13 11.28 46.71 15.31
CA PRO A 13 10.16 47.62 15.44
C PRO A 13 10.53 48.88 14.65
N ASP A 14 10.38 48.86 13.32
CA ASP A 14 10.36 50.10 12.53
C ASP A 14 9.95 49.84 11.09
N THR A 15 8.68 50.14 10.83
CA THR A 15 8.10 50.92 9.72
C THR A 15 6.77 50.33 9.31
N ALA A 16 5.73 51.17 9.44
CA ALA A 16 4.37 50.91 9.03
C ALA A 16 4.33 50.47 7.56
N ARG A 17 4.28 49.16 7.32
CA ARG A 17 3.76 48.63 6.06
C ARG A 17 2.26 48.85 6.09
N SER A 18 1.80 49.67 5.15
CA SER A 18 0.40 49.89 4.83
C SER A 18 -0.37 48.56 4.76
N ASP A 19 -1.62 48.59 5.20
CA ASP A 19 -2.62 47.52 5.10
C ASP A 19 -2.83 47.05 3.64
N GLU A 20 -1.88 46.31 3.07
CA GLU A 20 -2.07 45.63 1.79
C GLU A 20 -2.99 44.43 2.05
N GLN A 21 -4.29 44.63 1.81
CA GLN A 21 -5.26 43.54 1.72
C GLN A 21 -4.78 42.58 0.63
N PHE A 22 -4.38 41.38 1.03
CA PHE A 22 -4.07 40.30 0.09
C PHE A 22 -5.31 40.00 -0.74
N SER A 23 -5.18 39.95 -2.07
CA SER A 23 -6.27 39.42 -2.89
C SER A 23 -6.48 37.94 -2.55
N ALA A 24 -7.70 37.43 -2.76
CA ALA A 24 -7.99 36.01 -2.54
C ALA A 24 -7.06 35.07 -3.35
N ILE A 25 -6.57 35.55 -4.49
CA ILE A 25 -5.64 34.83 -5.36
C ILE A 25 -4.23 34.80 -4.74
N ASP A 26 -3.76 35.92 -4.18
CA ASP A 26 -2.47 36.00 -3.49
C ASP A 26 -2.46 35.09 -2.26
N LEU A 27 -3.56 35.11 -1.50
CA LEU A 27 -3.75 34.24 -0.36
C LEU A 27 -3.71 32.78 -0.79
N PHE A 28 -4.47 32.38 -1.81
CA PHE A 28 -4.46 31.02 -2.34
C PHE A 28 -3.05 30.56 -2.73
N ALA A 29 -2.33 31.38 -3.50
CA ALA A 29 -0.96 31.07 -3.92
C ALA A 29 -0.02 30.93 -2.71
N HIS A 30 -0.20 31.76 -1.68
CA HIS A 30 0.59 31.67 -0.47
C HIS A 30 0.29 30.39 0.32
N LEU A 31 -0.98 30.04 0.51
CA LEU A 31 -1.41 28.81 1.19
C LEU A 31 -0.82 27.57 0.52
N LEU A 32 -0.82 27.57 -0.81
CA LEU A 32 -0.33 26.49 -1.65
C LEU A 32 1.18 26.23 -1.49
N VAL A 33 1.95 27.26 -1.13
CA VAL A 33 3.41 27.16 -0.94
C VAL A 33 3.79 26.90 0.52
N ASP A 34 3.11 27.54 1.48
CA ASP A 34 3.49 27.49 2.89
C ASP A 34 3.03 26.19 3.58
N GLY A 35 1.84 25.67 3.26
CA GLY A 35 1.29 24.43 3.83
C GLY A 35 1.01 24.45 5.35
N MET A 36 1.48 25.47 6.06
CA MET A 36 1.39 25.62 7.53
C MET A 36 -0.03 25.72 8.08
N HIS A 37 -1.02 25.93 7.22
CA HIS A 37 -2.42 26.00 7.56
C HIS A 37 -3.04 24.63 7.86
N VAL A 38 -2.40 23.56 7.40
CA VAL A 38 -2.85 22.18 7.65
C VAL A 38 -2.28 21.68 8.97
N THR A 39 -3.14 21.57 9.96
CA THR A 39 -2.76 21.14 11.30
C THR A 39 -2.57 19.64 11.37
N ARG A 40 -3.47 18.88 10.74
CA ARG A 40 -3.48 17.43 10.80
C ARG A 40 -3.95 16.80 9.49
N VAL A 41 -3.30 15.72 9.11
CA VAL A 41 -3.78 14.80 8.08
C VAL A 41 -3.90 13.41 8.69
N GLY A 42 -5.05 12.79 8.52
CA GLY A 42 -5.31 11.39 8.84
C GLY A 42 -5.60 10.60 7.56
N GLU A 43 -4.87 9.53 7.33
CA GLU A 43 -5.11 8.57 6.26
C GLU A 43 -5.51 7.22 6.89
N ASP A 44 -6.66 6.65 6.52
CA ASP A 44 -7.02 5.28 6.83
C ASP A 44 -7.07 4.44 5.56
N VAL A 45 -6.05 3.61 5.38
CA VAL A 45 -5.86 2.78 4.20
C VAL A 45 -6.42 1.38 4.47
N ARG A 46 -7.51 1.06 3.78
CA ARG A 46 -8.16 -0.25 3.84
C ARG A 46 -7.78 -1.09 2.63
N VAL A 47 -7.18 -2.25 2.89
CA VAL A 47 -6.78 -3.21 1.85
C VAL A 47 -8.01 -4.00 1.38
N THR A 48 -8.49 -3.69 0.18
CA THR A 48 -9.65 -4.36 -0.43
C THR A 48 -9.25 -5.06 -1.72
N GLY A 49 -8.86 -6.33 -1.59
CA GLY A 49 -8.39 -7.10 -2.76
C GLY A 49 -7.01 -6.64 -3.22
N ASP A 50 -6.93 -6.24 -4.49
CA ASP A 50 -5.71 -5.66 -5.08
C ASP A 50 -5.71 -4.12 -5.03
N MET A 51 -6.78 -3.54 -4.44
CA MET A 51 -6.97 -2.11 -4.30
C MET A 51 -6.71 -1.68 -2.85
N LEU A 52 -6.17 -0.48 -2.72
CA LEU A 52 -6.04 0.27 -1.47
C LEU A 52 -7.08 1.38 -1.52
N VAL A 53 -8.04 1.30 -0.61
CA VAL A 53 -9.04 2.35 -0.42
C VAL A 53 -8.50 3.26 0.68
N ASN A 54 -8.17 4.49 0.34
CA ASN A 54 -7.61 5.48 1.26
C ASN A 54 -8.69 6.50 1.62
N ASP A 55 -9.10 6.50 2.89
CA ASP A 55 -9.97 7.53 3.43
C ASP A 55 -9.09 8.62 4.06
N VAL A 56 -9.02 9.78 3.40
CA VAL A 56 -8.17 10.89 3.83
C VAL A 56 -9.02 11.95 4.51
N THR A 57 -8.59 12.39 5.69
CA THR A 57 -9.14 13.52 6.43
C THR A 57 -8.07 14.58 6.62
N ILE A 58 -8.34 15.79 6.16
CA ILE A 58 -7.44 16.94 6.29
C ILE A 58 -8.12 17.96 7.21
N GLU A 59 -7.42 18.34 8.27
CA GLU A 59 -7.84 19.37 9.21
C GLU A 59 -7.05 20.65 8.93
N VAL A 60 -7.78 21.73 8.70
CA VAL A 60 -7.23 23.07 8.48
C VAL A 60 -7.69 23.97 9.62
N SER A 61 -6.76 24.71 10.22
CA SER A 61 -7.07 25.70 11.25
C SER A 61 -7.11 27.10 10.64
N LEU A 62 -8.29 27.72 10.67
CA LEU A 62 -8.46 29.11 10.24
C LEU A 62 -7.89 30.09 11.26
N GLU A 63 -7.89 29.74 12.55
CA GLU A 63 -7.24 30.57 13.58
C GLU A 63 -5.73 30.71 13.33
N ALA A 64 -5.06 29.62 12.94
CA ALA A 64 -3.65 29.68 12.54
C ALA A 64 -3.44 30.63 11.35
N LEU A 65 -4.40 30.65 10.42
CA LEU A 65 -4.38 31.55 9.27
C LEU A 65 -4.61 33.01 9.64
N GLN A 66 -5.58 33.29 10.52
CA GLN A 66 -5.87 34.64 11.03
C GLN A 66 -4.70 35.21 11.85
N ARG A 67 -3.97 34.36 12.59
CA ARG A 67 -2.77 34.79 13.34
C ARG A 67 -1.59 35.07 12.43
N LEU A 68 -1.45 34.32 11.33
CA LEU A 68 -0.36 34.51 10.37
C LEU A 68 -0.63 35.69 9.44
N ARG A 69 -1.89 36.03 9.17
CA ARG A 69 -2.29 37.05 8.20
C ARG A 69 -3.59 37.73 8.66
N GLN A 70 -3.67 39.04 8.46
CA GLN A 70 -4.93 39.80 8.54
C GLN A 70 -5.88 39.30 7.44
N LEU A 71 -6.54 38.18 7.69
CA LEU A 71 -7.68 37.74 6.88
C LEU A 71 -8.78 38.80 6.99
N PRO A 72 -9.57 39.03 5.94
CA PRO A 72 -10.73 39.89 6.05
C PRO A 72 -11.67 39.31 7.12
N ASP A 73 -12.13 40.17 8.04
CA ASP A 73 -13.05 39.79 9.13
C ASP A 73 -14.36 39.18 8.58
N GLU A 74 -14.73 39.56 7.36
CA GLU A 74 -15.88 39.05 6.63
C GLU A 74 -15.46 38.70 5.19
N GLY A 75 -15.84 37.50 4.74
CA GLY A 75 -15.65 37.11 3.35
C GLY A 75 -15.27 35.64 3.16
N LYS A 76 -15.19 35.27 1.89
CA LYS A 76 -14.90 33.90 1.48
C LYS A 76 -13.42 33.75 1.13
N VAL A 77 -12.79 32.73 1.69
CA VAL A 77 -11.41 32.35 1.43
C VAL A 77 -11.37 31.04 0.66
N VAL A 78 -10.47 30.96 -0.31
CA VAL A 78 -10.25 29.74 -1.10
C VAL A 78 -9.04 29.01 -0.54
N ILE A 79 -9.25 27.78 -0.09
CA ILE A 79 -8.22 26.98 0.58
C ILE A 79 -7.79 25.84 -0.36
N PRO A 80 -6.48 25.76 -0.71
CA PRO A 80 -5.96 24.67 -1.51
C PRO A 80 -5.89 23.38 -0.68
N ILE A 81 -6.49 22.33 -1.22
CA ILE A 81 -6.44 20.98 -0.69
C ILE A 81 -5.63 20.11 -1.63
N LEU A 82 -4.53 19.59 -1.13
CA LEU A 82 -3.68 18.69 -1.87
C LEU A 82 -4.22 17.27 -1.81
N ARG A 83 -4.26 16.64 -2.98
CA ARG A 83 -4.68 15.26 -3.17
C ARG A 83 -3.66 14.55 -4.03
N ARG A 84 -3.58 13.23 -3.91
CA ARG A 84 -2.70 12.46 -4.77
C ARG A 84 -3.34 12.33 -6.16
N LYS A 85 -2.53 12.30 -7.22
CA LYS A 85 -3.03 11.89 -8.54
C LYS A 85 -3.27 10.39 -8.52
N GLU A 86 -4.50 9.96 -8.79
CA GLU A 86 -4.92 8.56 -8.70
C GLU A 86 -5.80 8.13 -9.87
N LEU A 87 -6.00 6.82 -10.00
CA LEU A 87 -6.70 6.18 -11.12
C LEU A 87 -8.21 6.44 -11.11
N MET A 88 -8.82 6.50 -9.92
CA MET A 88 -10.26 6.73 -9.74
C MET A 88 -10.50 7.57 -8.48
N LEU A 89 -11.38 8.57 -8.61
CA LEU A 89 -11.83 9.42 -7.51
C LEU A 89 -13.31 9.08 -7.26
N GLU A 90 -13.64 8.59 -6.06
CA GLU A 90 -15.02 8.20 -5.75
C GLU A 90 -15.79 9.29 -4.99
N SER A 91 -15.12 10.05 -4.10
CA SER A 91 -15.80 11.12 -3.36
C SER A 91 -14.85 12.20 -2.84
N PHE A 92 -15.29 13.46 -2.91
CA PHE A 92 -14.67 14.60 -2.27
C PHE A 92 -15.75 15.40 -1.55
N GLU A 93 -15.67 15.49 -0.22
CA GLU A 93 -16.61 16.20 0.62
C GLU A 93 -15.84 17.10 1.60
N ALA A 94 -16.10 18.40 1.56
CA ALA A 94 -15.55 19.35 2.51
C ALA A 94 -16.65 19.83 3.45
N ARG A 95 -16.34 19.88 4.75
CA ARG A 95 -17.24 20.36 5.80
C ARG A 95 -16.52 21.32 6.74
N ASP A 96 -17.27 22.25 7.33
CA ASP A 96 -16.76 23.12 8.39
C ASP A 96 -16.81 22.41 9.76
N GLY A 97 -16.37 23.11 10.81
CA GLY A 97 -16.45 22.63 12.20
C GLY A 97 -17.88 22.42 12.73
N ALA A 98 -18.89 22.99 12.06
CA ALA A 98 -20.30 22.81 12.36
C ALA A 98 -20.98 21.70 11.53
N ASP A 99 -20.20 20.94 10.75
CA ASP A 99 -20.63 19.88 9.83
C ASP A 99 -21.44 20.37 8.62
N ASN A 100 -21.43 21.67 8.31
CA ASN A 100 -22.02 22.21 7.09
C ASN A 100 -21.15 21.89 5.89
N ARG A 101 -21.77 21.58 4.75
CA ARG A 101 -21.05 21.31 3.50
C ARG A 101 -20.51 22.58 2.87
N LEU A 102 -19.22 22.54 2.53
CA LEU A 102 -18.52 23.63 1.88
C LEU A 102 -18.53 23.45 0.35
N ALA A 103 -18.48 24.57 -0.37
CA ALA A 103 -18.47 24.57 -1.83
C ALA A 103 -17.07 24.22 -2.37
N HIS A 104 -17.01 23.27 -3.30
CA HIS A 104 -15.79 22.93 -4.03
C HIS A 104 -15.71 23.72 -5.33
N LEU A 105 -14.55 24.33 -5.60
CA LEU A 105 -14.33 25.02 -6.86
C LEU A 105 -14.15 24.01 -8.01
N PRO A 106 -14.78 24.22 -9.18
CA PRO A 106 -14.52 23.42 -10.36
C PRO A 106 -13.02 23.32 -10.70
N GLN A 107 -12.57 22.14 -11.14
CA GLN A 107 -11.14 21.87 -11.40
C GLN A 107 -10.48 22.92 -12.31
N HIS A 108 -11.16 23.37 -13.36
CA HIS A 108 -10.61 24.37 -14.28
C HIS A 108 -10.35 25.74 -13.62
N LEU A 109 -11.12 26.13 -12.59
CA LEU A 109 -10.86 27.34 -11.82
C LEU A 109 -9.65 27.13 -10.90
N THR A 110 -9.58 25.97 -10.24
CA THR A 110 -8.44 25.59 -9.41
C THR A 110 -7.14 25.53 -10.22
N ASP A 111 -7.18 24.97 -11.43
CA ASP A 111 -6.04 24.95 -12.35
C ASP A 111 -5.63 26.36 -12.78
N GLY A 112 -6.59 27.28 -12.94
CA GLY A 112 -6.33 28.69 -13.21
C GLY A 112 -5.64 29.40 -12.04
N LEU A 113 -6.07 29.13 -10.81
CA LEU A 113 -5.42 29.65 -9.60
C LEU A 113 -4.02 29.07 -9.41
N LEU A 114 -3.85 27.77 -9.66
CA LEU A 114 -2.54 27.10 -9.64
C LEU A 114 -1.61 27.69 -10.71
N ALA A 115 -2.11 27.88 -11.93
CA ALA A 115 -1.36 28.51 -13.02
C ALA A 115 -0.89 29.93 -12.65
N TRP A 116 -1.72 30.68 -11.94
CA TRP A 116 -1.37 32.00 -11.44
C TRP A 116 -0.27 31.94 -10.37
N ALA A 117 -0.36 31.01 -9.40
CA ALA A 117 0.67 30.81 -8.38
C ALA A 117 2.02 30.41 -8.99
N ILE A 118 2.01 29.46 -9.92
CA ILE A 118 3.22 29.01 -10.64
C ILE A 118 3.79 30.14 -11.50
N LYS A 119 2.96 30.98 -12.13
CA LYS A 119 3.43 32.17 -12.84
C LYS A 119 4.20 33.12 -11.92
N GLY A 120 3.67 33.40 -10.72
CA GLY A 120 4.35 34.24 -9.74
C GLY A 120 5.71 33.69 -9.34
N LEU A 121 5.79 32.40 -8.99
CA LEU A 121 7.04 31.72 -8.66
C LEU A 121 8.04 31.71 -9.84
N PHE A 122 7.54 31.53 -11.06
CA PHE A 122 8.36 31.56 -12.26
C PHE A 122 8.93 32.96 -12.53
N GLN A 123 8.12 34.01 -12.34
CA GLN A 123 8.55 35.40 -12.46
C GLN A 123 9.63 35.73 -11.44
N LEU A 124 9.45 35.36 -10.17
CA LEU A 124 10.46 35.56 -9.14
C LEU A 124 11.80 34.88 -9.47
N ALA A 125 11.76 33.66 -10.02
CA ALA A 125 12.97 32.91 -10.35
C ALA A 125 13.71 33.41 -11.62
N TYR A 126 12.99 33.89 -12.65
CA TYR A 126 13.57 34.17 -13.97
C TYR A 126 13.45 35.61 -14.46
N ALA A 127 12.58 36.43 -13.88
CA ALA A 127 12.35 37.82 -14.29
C ALA A 127 11.71 38.63 -13.13
N PRO A 128 12.41 38.84 -12.00
CA PRO A 128 11.83 39.49 -10.83
C PRO A 128 11.44 40.95 -11.08
N ASP A 129 12.21 41.66 -11.91
CA ASP A 129 12.03 43.10 -12.16
C ASP A 129 11.44 43.41 -13.55
N HIS A 130 11.12 42.39 -14.34
CA HIS A 130 10.79 42.54 -15.76
C HIS A 130 9.61 41.67 -16.18
N GLU A 131 8.89 42.09 -17.22
CA GLU A 131 7.87 41.24 -17.84
C GLU A 131 8.51 40.01 -18.49
N LEU A 132 7.78 38.89 -18.46
CA LEU A 132 8.23 37.65 -19.09
C LEU A 132 8.30 37.82 -20.62
N THR A 133 9.46 37.48 -21.20
CA THR A 133 9.62 37.41 -22.65
C THR A 133 8.69 36.36 -23.28
N THR A 134 8.42 36.45 -24.58
CA THR A 134 7.60 35.46 -25.30
C THR A 134 8.12 34.03 -25.15
N THR A 135 9.45 33.85 -25.12
CA THR A 135 10.08 32.54 -24.91
C THR A 135 9.87 32.04 -23.49
N GLN A 136 10.02 32.89 -22.47
CA GLN A 136 9.73 32.54 -21.06
C GLN A 136 8.25 32.21 -20.85
N ASN A 137 7.33 32.98 -21.43
CA ASN A 137 5.90 32.67 -21.39
C ASN A 137 5.60 31.31 -22.01
N SER A 138 6.22 30.97 -23.14
CA SER A 138 6.04 29.64 -23.75
C SER A 138 6.51 28.49 -22.84
N LYS A 139 7.59 28.70 -22.08
CA LYS A 139 8.10 27.73 -21.10
C LYS A 139 7.15 27.61 -19.91
N LEU A 140 6.67 28.74 -19.40
CA LEU A 140 5.68 28.78 -18.31
C LEU A 140 4.41 28.00 -18.67
N TYR A 141 3.84 28.23 -19.86
CA TYR A 141 2.64 27.50 -20.28
C TYR A 141 2.88 25.99 -20.44
N ARG A 142 4.05 25.58 -20.92
CA ARG A 142 4.43 24.16 -20.97
C ARG A 142 4.59 23.56 -19.58
N LEU A 143 5.16 24.33 -18.64
CA LEU A 143 5.32 23.91 -17.24
C LEU A 143 3.97 23.76 -16.54
N ILE A 144 3.07 24.73 -16.70
CA ILE A 144 1.69 24.64 -16.21
C ILE A 144 0.98 23.43 -16.83
N GLY A 145 1.12 23.23 -18.14
CA GLY A 145 0.57 22.06 -18.83
C GLY A 145 1.10 20.75 -18.27
N LEU A 146 2.39 20.68 -17.89
CA LEU A 146 2.99 19.50 -17.26
C LEU A 146 2.39 19.24 -15.86
N ILE A 147 2.17 20.29 -15.07
CA ILE A 147 1.67 20.18 -13.69
C ILE A 147 0.17 19.82 -13.68
N CYS A 148 -0.64 20.47 -14.52
CA CYS A 148 -2.09 20.26 -14.60
C CYS A 148 -2.51 19.00 -15.38
N ARG A 149 -1.55 18.14 -15.77
CA ARG A 149 -1.84 16.82 -16.35
C ARG A 149 -2.66 15.97 -15.38
N THR A 150 -3.63 15.23 -15.90
CA THR A 150 -4.49 14.34 -15.10
C THR A 150 -3.80 13.02 -14.76
N ASP A 151 -2.79 12.63 -15.53
CA ASP A 151 -2.07 11.37 -15.32
C ASP A 151 -0.94 11.50 -14.29
N ILE A 152 -0.58 10.35 -13.70
CA ILE A 152 0.47 10.25 -12.69
C ILE A 152 1.82 10.33 -13.40
N ILE A 153 2.59 11.37 -13.08
CA ILE A 153 3.96 11.55 -13.58
C ILE A 153 4.94 11.01 -12.53
N ASP A 154 5.78 10.06 -12.92
CA ASP A 154 6.88 9.59 -12.08
C ASP A 154 7.87 10.75 -11.83
N PRO A 155 8.37 10.96 -10.60
CA PRO A 155 9.46 11.91 -10.35
C PRO A 155 10.58 11.88 -11.39
N ALA A 156 11.00 10.70 -11.87
CA ALA A 156 12.05 10.62 -12.89
C ALA A 156 11.60 11.18 -14.26
N GLU A 157 10.36 10.92 -14.66
CA GLU A 157 9.78 11.48 -15.90
C GLU A 157 9.61 13.00 -15.77
N PHE A 158 9.14 13.47 -14.61
CA PHE A 158 9.03 14.89 -14.30
C PHE A 158 10.39 15.58 -14.47
N GLU A 159 11.47 15.01 -13.94
CA GLU A 159 12.79 15.63 -14.03
C GLU A 159 13.30 15.77 -15.47
N VAL A 160 13.04 14.78 -16.32
CA VAL A 160 13.37 14.83 -17.74
C VAL A 160 12.53 15.91 -18.44
N ALA A 161 11.22 15.93 -18.18
CA ALA A 161 10.31 16.89 -18.79
C ALA A 161 10.58 18.33 -18.34
N TYR A 162 10.81 18.56 -17.04
CA TYR A 162 11.14 19.86 -16.47
C TYR A 162 12.42 20.41 -17.09
N THR A 163 13.47 19.58 -17.14
CA THR A 163 14.75 19.95 -17.76
C THR A 163 14.60 20.27 -19.25
N ALA A 164 13.74 19.55 -19.97
CA ALA A 164 13.46 19.82 -21.39
C ALA A 164 12.68 21.12 -21.61
N ILE A 165 11.78 21.50 -20.70
CA ILE A 165 10.96 22.71 -20.80
C ILE A 165 11.77 23.95 -20.41
N VAL A 166 12.38 23.91 -19.23
CA VAL A 166 13.12 25.04 -18.69
C VAL A 166 14.49 25.15 -19.37
N GLY A 167 15.17 24.04 -19.62
CA GLY A 167 16.53 24.03 -20.18
C GLY A 167 17.55 24.67 -19.25
N ASN A 168 18.75 24.94 -19.77
CA ASN A 168 19.81 25.66 -19.05
C ASN A 168 19.59 27.19 -19.04
N THR A 169 18.36 27.68 -18.99
CA THR A 169 18.17 29.13 -18.74
C THR A 169 18.73 29.41 -17.35
N GLY A 170 19.90 30.06 -17.30
CA GLY A 170 20.47 30.53 -16.05
C GLY A 170 19.44 31.41 -15.35
N GLY A 171 19.06 31.04 -14.12
CA GLY A 171 18.23 31.90 -13.29
C GLY A 171 18.98 33.20 -13.06
N THR A 172 18.37 34.32 -13.41
CA THR A 172 18.93 35.66 -13.17
C THR A 172 18.40 36.28 -11.88
N GLY A 173 17.41 35.64 -11.23
CA GLY A 173 16.81 36.10 -9.98
C GLY A 173 17.60 35.72 -8.73
N ALA A 174 17.29 36.41 -7.62
CA ALA A 174 17.83 36.13 -6.30
C ALA A 174 17.24 34.85 -5.66
N ASP A 175 16.07 34.41 -6.14
CA ASP A 175 15.38 33.22 -5.65
C ASP A 175 15.79 31.94 -6.38
N ASP A 176 15.89 30.86 -5.62
CA ASP A 176 16.47 29.60 -6.06
C ASP A 176 15.54 28.87 -7.05
N PRO A 177 15.95 28.65 -8.33
CA PRO A 177 15.17 27.86 -9.29
C PRO A 177 14.92 26.42 -8.82
N GLN A 178 15.63 25.93 -7.79
CA GLN A 178 15.33 24.67 -7.11
C GLN A 178 13.99 24.71 -6.37
N LEU A 179 13.57 25.85 -5.84
CA LEU A 179 12.27 25.98 -5.17
C LEU A 179 11.14 25.78 -6.17
N LEU A 180 11.17 26.50 -7.30
CA LEU A 180 10.21 26.30 -8.38
C LEU A 180 10.20 24.84 -8.84
N ARG A 181 11.38 24.25 -9.06
CA ARG A 181 11.51 22.84 -9.47
C ARG A 181 10.86 21.88 -8.47
N SER A 182 11.16 22.03 -7.18
CA SER A 182 10.62 21.16 -6.13
C SER A 182 9.10 21.30 -5.98
N ILE A 183 8.58 22.53 -6.03
CA ILE A 183 7.15 22.82 -6.00
C ILE A 183 6.46 22.23 -7.25
N CYS A 184 7.03 22.43 -8.44
CA CYS A 184 6.47 21.89 -9.68
C CYS A 184 6.49 20.36 -9.69
N GLY A 185 7.56 19.73 -9.18
CA GLY A 185 7.65 18.27 -9.07
C GLY A 185 6.63 17.71 -8.09
N TYR A 186 6.41 18.43 -6.99
CA TYR A 186 5.37 18.10 -6.02
C TYR A 186 3.97 18.16 -6.66
N PHE A 187 3.60 19.24 -7.36
CA PHE A 187 2.30 19.32 -8.04
C PHE A 187 2.18 18.46 -9.30
N ALA A 188 3.28 18.06 -9.93
CA ALA A 188 3.22 17.10 -11.03
C ALA A 188 2.70 15.73 -10.55
N GLY A 189 2.99 15.34 -9.30
CA GLY A 189 2.50 14.10 -8.67
C GLY A 189 1.19 14.21 -7.89
N ASN A 190 0.67 15.43 -7.67
CA ASN A 190 -0.50 15.69 -6.81
C ASN A 190 -1.53 16.58 -7.52
N THR A 191 -2.81 16.34 -7.29
CA THR A 191 -3.90 17.20 -7.77
C THR A 191 -4.21 18.25 -6.71
N VAL A 192 -4.40 19.49 -7.14
CA VAL A 192 -4.89 20.56 -6.27
C VAL A 192 -6.40 20.66 -6.42
N SER A 193 -7.11 20.57 -5.30
CA SER A 193 -8.51 20.97 -5.16
C SER A 193 -8.59 22.28 -4.40
N ALA A 194 -9.71 22.98 -4.53
CA ALA A 194 -9.94 24.21 -3.80
C ALA A 194 -11.34 24.20 -3.17
N VAL A 195 -11.41 24.64 -1.91
CA VAL A 195 -12.66 24.74 -1.15
C VAL A 195 -12.86 26.19 -0.76
N GLU A 196 -14.08 26.68 -0.94
CA GLU A 196 -14.50 28.02 -0.53
C GLU A 196 -15.07 27.96 0.89
N VAL A 197 -14.55 28.81 1.78
CA VAL A 197 -14.93 28.83 3.20
C VAL A 197 -15.24 30.25 3.65
N ASP A 198 -16.30 30.42 4.42
CA ASP A 198 -16.61 31.68 5.09
C ASP A 198 -15.75 31.83 6.35
N VAL A 199 -14.95 32.89 6.42
CA VAL A 199 -14.01 33.13 7.54
C VAL A 199 -14.76 33.44 8.83
N ALA A 200 -15.97 33.99 8.76
CA ALA A 200 -16.73 34.40 9.94
C ALA A 200 -17.35 33.22 10.70
N GLU A 201 -17.59 32.09 10.02
CA GLU A 201 -18.38 30.98 10.56
C GLU A 201 -17.53 29.78 10.99
N ALA A 202 -16.32 29.63 10.44
CA ALA A 202 -15.51 28.43 10.65
C ALA A 202 -14.21 28.74 11.41
N GLU A 203 -13.98 28.07 12.54
CA GLU A 203 -12.65 28.04 13.19
C GLU A 203 -11.76 26.93 12.61
N GLN A 204 -12.40 25.84 12.19
CA GLN A 204 -11.77 24.63 11.68
C GLN A 204 -12.52 24.13 10.45
N ILE A 205 -11.78 23.52 9.54
CA ILE A 205 -12.33 22.90 8.33
C ILE A 205 -11.84 21.47 8.27
N TYR A 206 -12.76 20.57 7.95
CA TYR A 206 -12.50 19.17 7.74
C TYR A 206 -12.79 18.80 6.29
N VAL A 207 -11.75 18.41 5.57
CA VAL A 207 -11.90 17.90 4.21
C VAL A 207 -11.74 16.39 4.22
N ARG A 208 -12.73 15.68 3.72
CA ARG A 208 -12.74 14.22 3.62
C ARG A 208 -12.84 13.80 2.17
N PHE A 209 -11.97 12.89 1.74
CA PHE A 209 -12.07 12.31 0.42
C PHE A 209 -11.64 10.85 0.44
N GLN A 210 -12.14 10.12 -0.54
CA GLN A 210 -11.84 8.71 -0.72
C GLN A 210 -11.13 8.49 -2.06
N ASP A 211 -9.96 7.89 -1.94
CA ASP A 211 -8.98 7.69 -2.98
C ASP A 211 -8.77 6.19 -3.19
N ILE A 212 -8.80 5.70 -4.44
CA ILE A 212 -8.59 4.29 -4.76
C ILE A 212 -7.32 4.14 -5.59
N THR A 213 -6.33 3.47 -4.99
CA THR A 213 -5.11 3.07 -5.70
C THR A 213 -5.03 1.57 -5.90
N THR A 214 -4.51 1.16 -7.06
CA THR A 214 -4.08 -0.23 -7.28
C THR A 214 -2.68 -0.43 -6.72
N ASN A 215 -2.45 -1.56 -6.05
CA ASN A 215 -1.11 -1.94 -5.56
C ASN A 215 -0.20 -2.42 -6.71
N ASN A 216 0.19 -1.52 -7.61
CA ASN A 216 1.00 -1.85 -8.79
C ASN A 216 2.50 -1.97 -8.48
N ARG A 217 2.92 -1.65 -7.25
CA ARG A 217 4.33 -1.61 -6.84
C ARG A 217 4.81 -2.96 -6.30
N LEU A 218 4.76 -3.98 -7.16
CA LEU A 218 5.27 -5.34 -6.88
C LEU A 218 6.81 -5.37 -6.90
N ALA A 219 7.41 -5.15 -5.74
CA ALA A 219 8.85 -5.02 -5.61
C ALA A 219 9.63 -6.34 -5.74
N SER A 220 9.07 -7.47 -5.28
CA SER A 220 9.78 -8.75 -5.28
C SER A 220 9.31 -9.69 -6.40
N SER A 221 10.21 -10.54 -6.90
CA SER A 221 9.87 -11.63 -7.83
C SER A 221 8.80 -12.55 -7.23
N HIS A 222 8.88 -12.80 -5.92
CA HIS A 222 7.89 -13.58 -5.17
C HIS A 222 6.49 -12.95 -5.26
N ASP A 223 6.36 -11.63 -5.08
CA ASP A 223 5.08 -10.91 -5.20
C ASP A 223 4.53 -10.97 -6.63
N ARG A 224 5.41 -10.90 -7.64
CA ARG A 224 5.05 -11.09 -9.05
C ARG A 224 4.56 -12.50 -9.36
N HIS A 225 5.17 -13.53 -8.76
CA HIS A 225 4.70 -14.90 -8.93
C HIS A 225 3.34 -15.13 -8.26
N ARG A 226 3.12 -14.55 -7.07
CA ARG A 226 1.82 -14.62 -6.39
C ARG A 226 0.71 -14.01 -7.24
N THR A 227 0.90 -12.79 -7.71
CA THR A 227 -0.07 -12.07 -8.54
C THR A 227 -0.34 -12.77 -9.87
N ARG A 228 0.69 -13.35 -10.52
CA ARG A 228 0.51 -14.19 -11.71
C ARG A 228 -0.38 -15.43 -11.48
N LEU A 229 -0.39 -15.96 -10.26
CA LEU A 229 -1.23 -17.09 -9.86
C LEU A 229 -2.62 -16.64 -9.35
N GLY A 230 -2.96 -15.36 -9.48
CA GLY A 230 -4.20 -14.79 -8.96
C GLY A 230 -4.25 -14.69 -7.42
N ILE A 231 -3.09 -14.80 -6.75
CA ILE A 231 -2.98 -14.66 -5.30
C ILE A 231 -2.67 -13.20 -4.97
N ARG A 232 -3.42 -12.64 -4.02
CA ARG A 232 -3.29 -11.25 -3.57
C ARG A 232 -1.90 -10.97 -3.00
N PRO A 233 -1.38 -9.74 -3.19
CA PRO A 233 -0.14 -9.32 -2.56
C PRO A 233 -0.31 -9.35 -1.03
N TYR A 234 0.79 -9.54 -0.33
CA TYR A 234 0.83 -9.54 1.13
C TYR A 234 1.61 -8.33 1.68
N ARG A 235 2.33 -7.63 0.79
CA ARG A 235 3.09 -6.41 1.07
C ARG A 235 2.45 -5.25 0.33
N TYR A 236 2.17 -4.18 1.07
CA TYR A 236 1.58 -2.95 0.56
C TYR A 236 2.52 -1.79 0.85
N ARG A 237 2.73 -0.95 -0.16
CA ARG A 237 3.58 0.24 -0.09
C ARG A 237 2.71 1.47 -0.26
N ILE A 238 2.65 2.28 0.78
CA ILE A 238 1.78 3.44 0.88
C ILE A 238 2.68 4.67 0.97
N PRO A 239 2.70 5.54 -0.05
CA PRO A 239 3.52 6.74 0.01
C PRO A 239 2.95 7.72 1.05
N ILE A 240 3.83 8.35 1.82
CA ILE A 240 3.46 9.26 2.91
C ILE A 240 3.68 10.73 2.53
N ASN A 241 3.33 11.09 1.30
CA ASN A 241 3.60 12.42 0.75
C ASN A 241 2.89 13.54 1.52
N LEU A 242 1.69 13.27 2.04
CA LEU A 242 0.92 14.25 2.82
C LEU A 242 1.55 14.55 4.19
N ALA A 243 2.46 13.70 4.68
CA ALA A 243 3.19 13.95 5.92
C ALA A 243 4.12 15.17 5.85
N TYR A 244 4.47 15.62 4.63
CA TYR A 244 5.23 16.85 4.40
C TYR A 244 4.35 18.11 4.33
N TYR A 245 3.03 17.94 4.26
CA TYR A 245 2.08 19.05 4.17
C TYR A 245 1.52 19.44 5.53
N ALA A 246 1.32 18.48 6.43
CA ALA A 246 0.70 18.71 7.73
C ALA A 246 1.69 18.71 8.90
N HIS A 247 1.37 19.47 9.95
CA HIS A 247 2.16 19.44 11.19
C HIS A 247 2.07 18.08 11.90
N ILE A 248 0.89 17.45 11.86
CA ILE A 248 0.64 16.11 12.38
C ILE A 248 0.13 15.23 11.24
N TYR A 249 0.70 14.05 11.09
CA TYR A 249 0.29 13.06 10.11
C TYR A 249 0.06 11.71 10.80
N ASP A 250 -1.14 11.19 10.61
CA ASP A 250 -1.56 9.88 11.10
C ASP A 250 -1.88 9.00 9.90
N LEU A 251 -1.26 7.83 9.83
CA LEU A 251 -1.59 6.80 8.86
C LEU A 251 -2.01 5.54 9.62
N SER A 252 -3.21 5.07 9.35
CA SER A 252 -3.72 3.76 9.73
C SER A 252 -3.74 2.88 8.49
N VAL A 253 -3.27 1.65 8.61
CA VAL A 253 -3.34 0.65 7.54
C VAL A 253 -4.04 -0.58 8.07
N THR A 254 -5.19 -0.87 7.52
CA THR A 254 -6.05 -1.99 7.91
C THR A 254 -6.04 -3.04 6.79
N GLY A 255 -5.49 -4.20 7.11
CA GLY A 255 -5.52 -5.40 6.28
C GLY A 255 -6.85 -6.15 6.39
N HIS A 256 -6.96 -7.24 5.64
CA HIS A 256 -8.12 -8.12 5.73
C HIS A 256 -8.22 -8.80 7.11
N GLU A 257 -9.43 -9.08 7.58
CA GLU A 257 -9.69 -9.64 8.92
C GLU A 257 -9.00 -11.00 9.18
N SER A 258 -8.72 -11.75 8.12
CA SER A 258 -8.02 -13.04 8.20
C SER A 258 -6.50 -12.90 8.25
N HIS A 259 -5.97 -11.68 8.27
CA HIS A 259 -4.53 -11.40 8.25
C HIS A 259 -4.11 -10.58 9.45
N PHE A 260 -2.83 -10.66 9.79
CA PHE A 260 -2.23 -9.87 10.84
C PHE A 260 -0.98 -9.17 10.32
N VAL A 261 -0.67 -8.02 10.91
CA VAL A 261 0.54 -7.27 10.58
C VAL A 261 1.76 -8.05 11.07
N PHE A 262 2.58 -8.49 10.12
CA PHE A 262 3.84 -9.19 10.39
C PHE A 262 5.00 -8.22 10.48
N LYS A 263 5.11 -7.30 9.52
CA LYS A 263 6.12 -6.24 9.51
C LYS A 263 5.49 -4.91 9.14
N HIS A 264 6.01 -3.87 9.76
CA HIS A 264 5.70 -2.49 9.46
C HIS A 264 7.00 -1.70 9.59
N TYR A 265 7.39 -0.99 8.53
CA TYR A 265 8.60 -0.19 8.49
C TYR A 265 8.49 0.91 7.42
N LEU A 266 9.38 1.89 7.51
CA LEU A 266 9.48 2.98 6.54
C LEU A 266 10.61 2.70 5.56
N VAL A 267 10.40 3.05 4.29
CA VAL A 267 11.44 3.01 3.27
C VAL A 267 11.53 4.34 2.55
N GLU A 268 12.73 4.67 2.10
CA GLU A 268 12.96 5.76 1.16
C GLU A 268 13.14 5.15 -0.23
N SER A 269 12.33 5.62 -1.20
CA SER A 269 12.41 5.21 -2.60
C SER A 269 13.20 6.25 -3.40
N ALA A 270 14.44 5.91 -3.75
CA ALA A 270 15.27 6.71 -4.64
C ALA A 270 15.41 5.99 -5.98
N GLY A 271 14.38 6.08 -6.82
CA GLY A 271 14.31 5.32 -8.07
C GLY A 271 14.16 3.82 -7.80
N GLN A 272 15.15 3.01 -8.19
CA GLN A 272 15.11 1.55 -8.01
C GLN A 272 15.62 1.07 -6.65
N THR A 273 16.32 1.92 -5.87
CA THR A 273 16.84 1.54 -4.57
C THR A 273 15.81 1.83 -3.47
N VAL A 274 15.63 0.86 -2.59
CA VAL A 274 14.67 0.93 -1.47
C VAL A 274 15.46 0.62 -0.21
N ASN A 275 15.70 1.66 0.59
CA ASN A 275 16.43 1.53 1.85
C ASN A 275 15.45 1.66 3.01
N GLU A 276 15.54 0.74 3.98
CA GLU A 276 14.78 0.86 5.22
C GLU A 276 15.29 2.07 6.01
N VAL A 277 14.39 2.97 6.36
CA VAL A 277 14.70 4.19 7.11
C VAL A 277 14.40 3.94 8.58
N LEU A 278 15.44 3.99 9.41
CA LEU A 278 15.24 3.97 10.85
C LEU A 278 14.65 5.32 11.30
N PRO A 279 13.60 5.32 12.16
CA PRO A 279 13.00 6.54 12.71
C PRO A 279 14.00 7.53 13.30
N SER A 280 15.07 7.02 13.91
CA SER A 280 16.15 7.81 14.52
C SER A 280 16.92 8.67 13.53
N HIS A 281 16.96 8.30 12.24
CA HIS A 281 17.63 9.10 11.21
C HIS A 281 16.80 10.29 10.73
N LEU A 282 15.48 10.23 10.92
CA LEU A 282 14.57 11.33 10.61
C LEU A 282 14.42 12.27 11.81
N ALA A 283 14.44 11.74 13.04
CA ALA A 283 14.21 12.49 14.28
C ALA A 283 15.45 13.26 14.80
N THR A 284 16.24 13.89 13.92
CA THR A 284 17.40 14.70 14.31
C THR A 284 17.04 16.14 14.68
N GLU A 285 15.87 16.64 14.26
CA GLU A 285 15.44 18.02 14.54
C GLU A 285 14.51 18.11 15.76
N PRO A 286 14.67 19.15 16.60
CA PRO A 286 13.83 19.36 17.78
C PRO A 286 12.36 19.59 17.38
N GLY A 287 11.46 18.82 18.00
CA GLY A 287 10.01 18.87 17.73
C GLY A 287 9.54 17.91 16.63
N MET A 288 10.46 17.20 15.96
CA MET A 288 10.10 16.10 15.08
C MET A 288 9.93 14.81 15.88
N GLY A 289 8.79 14.14 15.69
CA GLY A 289 8.49 12.88 16.35
C GLY A 289 7.99 11.86 15.34
N LEU A 290 8.57 10.67 15.34
CA LEU A 290 8.08 9.57 14.52
C LEU A 290 7.81 8.36 15.41
N ARG A 291 6.56 7.94 15.44
CA ARG A 291 6.09 6.79 16.20
C ARG A 291 5.47 5.78 15.25
N LEU A 292 6.06 4.60 15.24
CA LEU A 292 5.56 3.46 14.48
C LEU A 292 4.81 2.52 15.42
N ASP A 293 3.49 2.48 15.33
CA ASP A 293 2.67 1.55 16.09
C ASP A 293 2.73 0.18 15.42
N ARG A 294 3.78 -0.57 15.77
CA ARG A 294 4.07 -1.95 15.36
C ARG A 294 3.12 -2.93 16.03
N ASN A 295 1.83 -2.75 15.78
CA ASN A 295 0.69 -3.56 16.20
C ASN A 295 0.77 -5.00 15.63
N GLN A 296 1.82 -5.74 15.99
CA GLN A 296 2.07 -7.09 15.52
C GLN A 296 0.96 -8.02 16.03
N GLY A 297 0.49 -8.89 15.14
CA GLY A 297 -0.53 -9.89 15.48
C GLY A 297 -1.99 -9.40 15.45
N ILE A 298 -2.26 -8.17 15.01
CA ILE A 298 -3.61 -7.66 14.73
C ILE A 298 -3.73 -7.17 13.28
N PRO A 299 -4.94 -7.04 12.72
CA PRO A 299 -5.13 -6.71 11.30
C PRO A 299 -4.86 -5.25 10.93
N HIS A 300 -4.39 -4.41 11.84
CA HIS A 300 -4.13 -2.99 11.57
C HIS A 300 -2.81 -2.51 12.18
N THR A 301 -2.22 -1.49 11.55
CA THR A 301 -1.00 -0.84 12.06
C THR A 301 -1.05 0.66 11.82
N GLY A 302 -0.34 1.42 12.66
CA GLY A 302 -0.38 2.87 12.66
C GLY A 302 1.01 3.49 12.52
N LEU A 303 1.06 4.67 11.91
CA LEU A 303 2.24 5.52 11.82
C LEU A 303 1.81 6.93 12.20
N HIS A 304 2.41 7.46 13.25
CA HIS A 304 2.22 8.83 13.70
C HIS A 304 3.50 9.62 13.46
N ILE A 305 3.38 10.71 12.73
CA ILE A 305 4.48 11.61 12.38
C ILE A 305 4.10 13.02 12.84
N ARG A 306 5.05 13.71 13.45
CA ARG A 306 4.93 15.10 13.86
C ARG A 306 6.12 15.91 13.34
N GLY A 307 5.85 17.07 12.76
CA GLY A 307 6.86 18.04 12.35
C GLY A 307 7.65 17.68 11.09
N LEU A 308 7.27 16.62 10.36
CA LEU A 308 7.94 16.25 9.12
C LEU A 308 7.74 17.29 8.00
N ASN A 309 6.68 18.09 8.09
CA ASN A 309 6.47 19.27 7.26
C ASN A 309 7.58 20.32 7.34
N ARG A 310 8.53 20.23 8.29
CA ARG A 310 9.72 21.10 8.36
C ARG A 310 10.91 20.52 7.60
N ALA A 311 10.95 19.20 7.44
CA ALA A 311 12.02 18.49 6.75
C ALA A 311 11.96 18.67 5.22
N VAL A 312 13.09 18.43 4.56
CA VAL A 312 13.14 18.33 3.10
C VAL A 312 12.30 17.13 2.65
N ALA A 313 11.41 17.38 1.68
CA ALA A 313 10.55 16.34 1.11
C ALA A 313 11.40 15.22 0.50
N ARG A 314 11.09 13.98 0.86
CA ARG A 314 11.69 12.75 0.32
C ARG A 314 10.57 11.80 -0.06
N ASN A 315 10.84 10.89 -0.99
CA ASN A 315 9.90 9.86 -1.39
C ASN A 315 9.87 8.75 -0.34
N LEU A 316 9.24 9.03 0.80
CA LEU A 316 9.04 8.05 1.86
C LEU A 316 7.80 7.21 1.59
N GLU A 317 7.91 5.91 1.83
CA GLU A 317 6.82 4.97 1.78
C GLU A 317 6.72 4.19 3.09
N CYS A 318 5.50 4.03 3.57
CA CYS A 318 5.14 3.10 4.61
C CYS A 318 4.92 1.71 4.00
N VAL A 319 5.65 0.71 4.50
CA VAL A 319 5.52 -0.68 4.06
C VAL A 319 4.82 -1.48 5.15
N ALA A 320 3.63 -1.98 4.83
CA ALA A 320 2.87 -2.90 5.68
C ALA A 320 2.85 -4.30 5.06
N GLU A 321 3.34 -5.30 5.80
CA GLU A 321 3.27 -6.71 5.42
C GLU A 321 2.24 -7.43 6.29
N PHE A 322 1.27 -8.05 5.64
CA PHE A 322 0.20 -8.82 6.26
C PHE A 322 0.40 -10.31 6.01
N GLU A 323 0.37 -11.13 7.05
CA GLU A 323 0.38 -12.58 6.92
C GLU A 323 -0.96 -13.16 7.34
N GLU A 324 -1.34 -14.30 6.76
CA GLU A 324 -2.56 -15.00 7.10
C GLU A 324 -2.53 -15.51 8.56
N ILE A 325 -3.62 -15.29 9.31
CA ILE A 325 -3.76 -15.80 10.68
C ILE A 325 -3.92 -17.34 10.62
N PRO A 326 -2.97 -18.12 11.19
CA PRO A 326 -3.10 -19.56 11.24
C PRO A 326 -4.27 -19.95 12.16
N PRO A 327 -5.03 -21.02 11.86
CA PRO A 327 -4.74 -22.07 10.88
C PRO A 327 -5.13 -21.77 9.42
N GLY A 328 -5.90 -20.71 9.16
CA GLY A 328 -6.26 -20.23 7.81
C GLY A 328 -6.72 -21.30 6.79
N ALA A 329 -6.45 -21.03 5.52
CA ALA A 329 -6.56 -21.93 4.38
C ALA A 329 -5.50 -23.06 4.42
N LEU A 330 -4.39 -22.85 5.14
CA LEU A 330 -3.33 -23.85 5.29
C LEU A 330 -3.84 -25.13 5.95
N ARG A 331 -4.63 -25.04 7.02
CA ARG A 331 -5.20 -26.23 7.68
C ARG A 331 -6.13 -27.02 6.77
N ARG A 332 -6.93 -26.35 5.94
CA ARG A 332 -7.81 -27.03 4.98
C ARG A 332 -6.99 -27.82 3.97
N THR A 333 -5.95 -27.19 3.43
CA THR A 333 -5.02 -27.83 2.50
C THR A 333 -4.27 -29.00 3.16
N LEU A 334 -3.87 -28.86 4.43
CA LEU A 334 -3.27 -29.93 5.21
C LEU A 334 -4.22 -31.12 5.39
N VAL A 335 -5.49 -30.87 5.73
CA VAL A 335 -6.50 -31.94 5.85
C VAL A 335 -6.70 -32.66 4.52
N ILE A 336 -6.82 -31.92 3.43
CA ILE A 336 -6.94 -32.49 2.08
C ILE A 336 -5.72 -33.34 1.74
N SER A 337 -4.52 -32.82 1.97
CA SER A 337 -3.27 -33.55 1.74
C SER A 337 -3.18 -34.80 2.62
N ALA A 338 -3.56 -34.72 3.89
CA ALA A 338 -3.55 -35.86 4.80
C ALA A 338 -4.53 -36.97 4.39
N VAL A 339 -5.75 -36.59 3.96
CA VAL A 339 -6.74 -37.54 3.42
C VAL A 339 -6.22 -38.18 2.14
N CYS A 340 -5.65 -37.40 1.23
CA CYS A 340 -5.02 -37.91 0.01
C CYS A 340 -3.90 -38.91 0.35
N SER A 341 -3.02 -38.56 1.29
CA SER A 341 -1.93 -39.44 1.75
C SER A 341 -2.44 -40.74 2.33
N PHE A 342 -3.48 -40.69 3.17
CA PHE A 342 -4.09 -41.87 3.76
C PHE A 342 -4.72 -42.78 2.69
N VAL A 343 -5.45 -42.20 1.73
CA VAL A 343 -6.05 -42.95 0.63
C VAL A 343 -4.95 -43.61 -0.23
N MET A 344 -3.94 -42.86 -0.67
CA MET A 344 -2.85 -43.44 -1.47
C MET A 344 -2.12 -44.56 -0.74
N LEU A 345 -1.88 -44.41 0.56
CA LEU A 345 -1.28 -45.43 1.40
C LEU A 345 -2.15 -46.68 1.48
N ALA A 346 -3.47 -46.52 1.66
CA ALA A 346 -4.42 -47.63 1.68
C ALA A 346 -4.41 -48.37 0.35
N PHE A 347 -4.41 -47.66 -0.78
CA PHE A 347 -4.31 -48.27 -2.12
C PHE A 347 -3.00 -49.02 -2.34
N ALA A 348 -1.88 -48.46 -1.89
CA ALA A 348 -0.57 -49.08 -2.03
C ALA A 348 -0.50 -50.49 -1.41
N PHE A 349 -1.24 -50.73 -0.31
CA PHE A 349 -1.27 -52.02 0.39
C PHE A 349 -2.51 -52.88 0.09
N ALA A 350 -3.65 -52.27 -0.26
CA ALA A 350 -4.91 -52.99 -0.49
C ALA A 350 -5.04 -53.49 -1.95
N MET A 351 -4.58 -52.74 -2.94
CA MET A 351 -4.73 -53.10 -4.36
C MET A 351 -4.11 -54.46 -4.72
N PRO A 352 -2.89 -54.80 -4.26
CA PRO A 352 -2.27 -56.09 -4.60
C PRO A 352 -3.11 -57.31 -4.17
N ASN A 353 -3.98 -57.15 -3.16
CA ASN A 353 -4.82 -58.21 -2.63
C ASN A 353 -6.28 -58.15 -3.14
N ALA A 354 -6.69 -57.03 -3.74
CA ALA A 354 -8.06 -56.77 -4.18
C ALA A 354 -8.34 -57.14 -5.64
N VAL A 355 -7.31 -57.23 -6.50
CA VAL A 355 -7.44 -57.58 -7.93
C VAL A 355 -8.05 -58.97 -8.16
N SER A 356 -8.02 -59.85 -7.16
CA SER A 356 -8.64 -61.17 -7.18
C SER A 356 -10.16 -61.18 -6.96
N ASP A 357 -10.77 -60.08 -6.50
CA ASP A 357 -12.20 -60.01 -6.15
C ASP A 357 -12.88 -58.87 -6.94
N SER A 358 -14.08 -59.10 -7.47
CA SER A 358 -14.82 -58.24 -8.42
C SER A 358 -15.24 -56.84 -7.92
N LYS A 359 -14.66 -56.34 -6.81
CA LYS A 359 -15.03 -55.09 -6.11
C LYS A 359 -14.32 -53.81 -6.61
N GLY A 360 -13.80 -53.81 -7.83
CA GLY A 360 -12.97 -52.70 -8.36
C GLY A 360 -13.70 -51.36 -8.51
N THR A 361 -15.00 -51.35 -8.83
CA THR A 361 -15.73 -50.11 -9.15
C THR A 361 -15.85 -49.12 -8.00
N ASP A 362 -15.95 -49.60 -6.75
CA ASP A 362 -16.15 -48.75 -5.57
C ASP A 362 -14.85 -48.01 -5.16
N LEU A 363 -13.69 -48.62 -5.44
CA LEU A 363 -12.37 -48.02 -5.21
C LEU A 363 -12.09 -46.88 -6.18
N ALA A 364 -12.49 -47.02 -7.45
CA ALA A 364 -12.40 -45.95 -8.44
C ALA A 364 -13.21 -44.71 -8.02
N ALA A 365 -14.43 -44.94 -7.53
CA ALA A 365 -15.32 -43.89 -7.04
C ALA A 365 -14.73 -43.15 -5.83
N LEU A 366 -14.05 -43.86 -4.92
CA LEU A 366 -13.36 -43.25 -3.77
C LEU A 366 -12.22 -42.33 -4.22
N LEU A 367 -11.40 -42.73 -5.20
CA LEU A 367 -10.30 -41.91 -5.74
C LEU A 367 -10.79 -40.66 -6.45
N LEU A 368 -11.89 -40.76 -7.19
CA LEU A 368 -12.56 -39.63 -7.84
C LEU A 368 -13.31 -38.72 -6.87
N ALA A 369 -13.74 -39.25 -5.72
CA ALA A 369 -14.40 -38.47 -4.68
C ALA A 369 -13.43 -37.57 -3.90
N VAL A 370 -12.14 -37.91 -3.80
CA VAL A 370 -11.14 -37.10 -3.08
C VAL A 370 -10.94 -35.70 -3.71
N PRO A 371 -10.78 -35.55 -5.05
CA PRO A 371 -10.78 -34.24 -5.70
C PRO A 371 -12.09 -33.47 -5.52
N GLY A 372 -13.24 -34.16 -5.57
CA GLY A 372 -14.55 -33.56 -5.32
C GLY A 372 -14.69 -33.04 -3.88
N PHE A 373 -14.23 -33.81 -2.90
CA PHE A 373 -14.16 -33.42 -1.50
C PHE A 373 -13.17 -32.29 -1.24
N ALA A 374 -12.02 -32.29 -1.92
CA ALA A 374 -11.08 -31.18 -1.90
C ALA A 374 -11.73 -29.91 -2.46
N ALA A 375 -12.44 -30.02 -3.59
CA ALA A 375 -13.15 -28.91 -4.20
C ALA A 375 -14.28 -28.38 -3.30
N THR A 376 -14.99 -29.21 -2.53
CA THR A 376 -16.02 -28.73 -1.58
C THR A 376 -15.44 -28.14 -0.29
N LEU A 377 -14.30 -28.64 0.20
CA LEU A 377 -13.61 -28.04 1.35
C LEU A 377 -12.92 -26.70 1.02
N VAL A 378 -12.45 -26.57 -0.22
CA VAL A 378 -11.86 -25.34 -0.76
C VAL A 378 -12.96 -24.38 -1.20
N GLY A 379 -14.02 -24.90 -1.80
CA GLY A 379 -15.10 -24.17 -2.43
C GLY A 379 -16.16 -23.73 -1.42
N ILE A 380 -15.94 -22.55 -0.83
CA ILE A 380 -17.01 -21.55 -0.64
C ILE A 380 -16.52 -20.11 -0.95
N SER A 381 -15.21 -19.84 -1.09
CA SER A 381 -14.81 -18.57 -1.73
C SER A 381 -13.48 -18.66 -2.46
N THR A 382 -13.53 -18.38 -3.77
CA THR A 382 -12.35 -18.04 -4.59
C THR A 382 -11.51 -16.98 -3.88
N ASP A 383 -12.16 -16.03 -3.20
CA ASP A 383 -11.50 -15.01 -2.38
C ASP A 383 -10.55 -15.58 -1.32
N ARG A 384 -10.91 -16.69 -0.65
CA ARG A 384 -10.04 -17.30 0.37
C ARG A 384 -8.80 -17.94 -0.24
N VAL A 385 -8.90 -18.49 -1.44
CA VAL A 385 -7.74 -19.03 -2.16
C VAL A 385 -6.84 -17.89 -2.62
N GLN A 386 -7.41 -16.81 -3.15
CA GLN A 386 -6.66 -15.61 -3.53
C GLN A 386 -5.97 -14.96 -2.32
N GLN A 387 -6.57 -15.05 -1.14
CA GLN A 387 -6.03 -14.52 0.11
C GLN A 387 -4.98 -15.43 0.77
N SER A 388 -4.83 -16.66 0.28
CA SER A 388 -3.97 -17.67 0.90
C SER A 388 -2.48 -17.42 0.63
N SER A 389 -1.66 -18.09 1.42
CA SER A 389 -0.21 -18.11 1.14
C SER A 389 0.13 -18.92 -0.12
N LEU A 390 1.30 -18.62 -0.70
CA LEU A 390 1.78 -19.30 -1.91
C LEU A 390 1.98 -20.79 -1.66
N THR A 391 2.47 -21.17 -0.47
CA THR A 391 2.66 -22.57 -0.09
C THR A 391 1.33 -23.31 0.05
N THR A 392 0.29 -22.65 0.57
CA THR A 392 -1.07 -23.20 0.62
C THR A 392 -1.58 -23.48 -0.79
N PHE A 393 -1.45 -22.51 -1.69
CA PHE A 393 -1.88 -22.65 -3.07
C PHE A 393 -1.13 -23.78 -3.79
N ILE A 394 0.20 -23.82 -3.70
CA ILE A 394 1.02 -24.88 -4.31
C ILE A 394 0.67 -26.25 -3.70
N GLY A 395 0.52 -26.34 -2.37
CA GLY A 395 0.15 -27.58 -1.70
C GLY A 395 -1.21 -28.12 -2.15
N LEU A 396 -2.17 -27.24 -2.43
CA LEU A 396 -3.48 -27.57 -2.98
C LEU A 396 -3.35 -28.07 -4.42
N VAL A 397 -2.60 -27.37 -5.27
CA VAL A 397 -2.35 -27.77 -6.66
C VAL A 397 -1.64 -29.12 -6.74
N VAL A 398 -0.61 -29.35 -5.90
CA VAL A 398 0.12 -30.61 -5.83
C VAL A 398 -0.79 -31.75 -5.38
N SER A 399 -1.57 -31.54 -4.31
CA SER A 399 -2.50 -32.56 -3.80
C SER A 399 -3.58 -32.91 -4.83
N ALA A 400 -4.14 -31.90 -5.52
CA ALA A 400 -5.10 -32.11 -6.60
C ALA A 400 -4.48 -32.88 -7.79
N SER A 401 -3.26 -32.52 -8.18
CA SER A 401 -2.54 -33.17 -9.29
C SER A 401 -2.21 -34.64 -8.97
N ILE A 402 -1.75 -34.93 -7.75
CA ILE A 402 -1.49 -36.29 -7.26
C ILE A 402 -2.79 -37.11 -7.31
N SER A 403 -3.89 -36.55 -6.80
CA SER A 403 -5.17 -37.25 -6.77
C SER A 403 -5.76 -37.50 -8.17
N PHE A 404 -5.59 -36.55 -9.10
CA PHE A 404 -5.99 -36.71 -10.49
C PHE A 404 -5.14 -37.76 -11.21
N ALA A 405 -3.81 -37.67 -11.10
CA ALA A 405 -2.89 -38.62 -11.71
C ALA A 405 -3.10 -40.04 -11.18
N ALA A 406 -3.35 -40.20 -9.88
CA ALA A 406 -3.70 -41.48 -9.27
C ALA A 406 -5.03 -42.04 -9.78
N SER A 407 -6.04 -41.19 -9.98
CA SER A 407 -7.32 -41.60 -10.57
C SER A 407 -7.14 -42.07 -12.02
N LEU A 408 -6.35 -41.35 -12.81
CA LEU A 408 -6.03 -41.73 -14.19
C LEU A 408 -5.23 -43.04 -14.22
N LEU A 409 -4.24 -43.19 -13.33
CA LEU A 409 -3.44 -44.40 -13.21
C LEU A 409 -4.31 -45.60 -12.83
N TYR A 410 -5.26 -45.44 -11.92
CA TYR A 410 -6.21 -46.48 -11.56
C TYR A 410 -7.02 -46.96 -12.79
N VAL A 411 -7.56 -46.03 -13.57
CA VAL A 411 -8.30 -46.36 -14.80
C VAL A 411 -7.38 -47.03 -15.82
N LEU A 412 -6.14 -46.56 -15.97
CA LEU A 412 -5.18 -47.16 -16.89
C LEU A 412 -4.77 -48.58 -16.45
N GLN A 413 -4.57 -48.80 -15.14
CA GLN A 413 -4.23 -50.09 -14.57
C GLN A 413 -5.37 -51.10 -14.74
N THR A 414 -6.62 -50.66 -14.57
CA THR A 414 -7.79 -51.53 -14.79
C THR A 414 -8.02 -51.89 -16.27
N LEU A 415 -7.62 -51.03 -17.21
CA LEU A 415 -7.84 -51.24 -18.65
C LEU A 415 -6.66 -51.91 -19.38
N LEU A 416 -5.41 -51.57 -19.04
CA LEU A 416 -4.23 -51.88 -19.86
C LEU A 416 -3.15 -52.68 -19.12
N TRP A 417 -2.96 -52.48 -17.81
CA TRP A 417 -1.87 -53.11 -17.05
C TRP A 417 -2.38 -54.05 -15.97
N ARG A 418 -2.45 -55.35 -16.31
CA ARG A 418 -2.85 -56.40 -15.38
C ARG A 418 -1.79 -56.74 -14.34
N GLU A 419 -0.52 -56.45 -14.60
CA GLU A 419 0.60 -56.75 -13.69
C GLU A 419 1.39 -55.48 -13.39
N SER A 420 1.45 -55.10 -12.11
CA SER A 420 2.31 -54.05 -11.60
C SER A 420 3.45 -54.63 -10.77
N PRO A 421 4.65 -54.01 -10.79
CA PRO A 421 5.76 -54.48 -9.99
C PRO A 421 5.43 -54.40 -8.49
N GLN A 422 5.57 -55.51 -7.80
CA GLN A 422 5.32 -55.63 -6.36
C GLN A 422 6.63 -55.54 -5.57
N LEU A 423 6.61 -54.76 -4.49
CA LEU A 423 7.75 -54.64 -3.57
C LEU A 423 7.37 -55.24 -2.22
N ARG A 424 8.22 -56.15 -1.72
CA ARG A 424 8.08 -56.73 -0.38
C ARG A 424 8.95 -55.95 0.59
N LEU A 425 8.33 -55.17 1.47
CA LEU A 425 9.02 -54.40 2.50
C LEU A 425 9.09 -55.21 3.80
N SER A 426 10.27 -55.28 4.40
CA SER A 426 10.46 -55.82 5.76
C SER A 426 11.03 -54.73 6.66
N ILE A 427 10.28 -54.32 7.69
CA ILE A 427 10.79 -53.38 8.69
C ILE A 427 11.56 -54.19 9.75
N LEU A 428 12.84 -53.86 9.93
CA LEU A 428 13.73 -54.46 10.95
C LEU A 428 13.85 -56.00 10.86
N GLY A 429 13.53 -56.61 9.72
CA GLY A 429 13.59 -58.07 9.51
C GLY A 429 12.53 -58.90 10.26
N VAL A 430 11.75 -58.28 11.17
CA VAL A 430 10.77 -58.97 12.04
C VAL A 430 9.34 -58.78 11.56
N VAL A 431 9.02 -57.61 10.98
CA VAL A 431 7.66 -57.31 10.50
C VAL A 431 7.64 -57.34 8.98
N LYS A 432 7.03 -58.39 8.41
CA LYS A 432 6.75 -58.48 6.97
C LYS A 432 5.51 -57.64 6.67
N LEU A 433 5.68 -56.52 5.98
CA LEU A 433 4.55 -55.76 5.47
C LEU A 433 3.93 -56.52 4.28
N PRO A 434 2.61 -56.33 4.03
CA PRO A 434 1.99 -56.83 2.81
C PRO A 434 2.74 -56.31 1.58
N SER A 435 2.82 -57.13 0.53
CA SER A 435 3.40 -56.71 -0.76
C SER A 435 2.67 -55.48 -1.26
N GLY A 436 3.42 -54.39 -1.50
CA GLY A 436 2.87 -53.13 -1.97
C GLY A 436 3.16 -52.92 -3.46
N ASP A 437 2.26 -52.25 -4.16
CA ASP A 437 2.50 -51.82 -5.54
C ASP A 437 3.47 -50.63 -5.55
N VAL A 438 4.57 -50.74 -6.30
CA VAL A 438 5.63 -49.71 -6.34
C VAL A 438 5.09 -48.35 -6.78
N VAL A 439 4.16 -48.32 -7.73
CA VAL A 439 3.65 -47.07 -8.30
C VAL A 439 2.80 -46.34 -7.26
N TRP A 440 1.88 -47.06 -6.62
CA TRP A 440 1.06 -46.50 -5.54
C TRP A 440 1.90 -46.09 -4.32
N MET A 441 2.98 -46.83 -4.02
CA MET A 441 3.95 -46.44 -2.99
C MET A 441 4.64 -45.10 -3.30
N VAL A 442 4.98 -44.83 -4.57
CA VAL A 442 5.55 -43.53 -4.98
C VAL A 442 4.53 -42.40 -4.79
N PHE A 443 3.28 -42.59 -5.22
CA PHE A 443 2.22 -41.58 -4.98
C PHE A 443 1.95 -41.36 -3.49
N ALA A 444 1.93 -42.42 -2.69
CA ALA A 444 1.80 -42.34 -1.24
C ALA A 444 2.98 -41.57 -0.62
N ALA A 445 4.22 -41.85 -1.03
CA ALA A 445 5.40 -41.14 -0.56
C ALA A 445 5.36 -39.65 -0.90
N LEU A 446 5.01 -39.28 -2.14
CA LEU A 446 4.88 -37.88 -2.56
C LEU A 446 3.78 -37.15 -1.77
N SER A 447 2.64 -37.79 -1.56
CA SER A 447 1.54 -37.23 -0.78
C SER A 447 1.94 -37.04 0.68
N ILE A 448 2.58 -38.04 1.30
CA ILE A 448 3.07 -37.98 2.69
C ILE A 448 4.12 -36.87 2.84
N CYS A 449 5.09 -36.76 1.93
CA CYS A 449 6.07 -35.68 1.93
C CYS A 449 5.38 -34.31 1.86
N THR A 450 4.35 -34.15 1.03
CA THR A 450 3.56 -32.92 0.93
C THR A 450 2.84 -32.62 2.25
N THR A 451 2.20 -33.62 2.87
CA THR A 451 1.51 -33.47 4.16
C THR A 451 2.49 -33.09 5.27
N VAL A 452 3.66 -33.74 5.35
CA VAL A 452 4.71 -33.45 6.34
C VAL A 452 5.22 -32.02 6.15
N TYR A 453 5.52 -31.62 4.91
CA TYR A 453 5.95 -30.27 4.60
C TYR A 453 4.92 -29.21 5.03
N LEU A 454 3.64 -29.39 4.67
CA LEU A 454 2.56 -28.48 5.08
C LEU A 454 2.37 -28.45 6.60
N THR A 455 2.61 -29.56 7.28
CA THR A 455 2.56 -29.65 8.76
C THR A 455 3.69 -28.84 9.39
N VAL A 456 4.91 -28.97 8.88
CA VAL A 456 6.08 -28.20 9.37
C VAL A 456 5.88 -26.70 9.10
N GLU A 457 5.42 -26.33 7.91
CA GLU A 457 5.13 -24.94 7.58
C GLU A 457 3.99 -24.37 8.46
N GLY A 458 2.95 -25.18 8.71
CA GLY A 458 1.84 -24.80 9.57
C GLY A 458 2.24 -24.59 11.02
N THR A 459 3.09 -25.46 11.56
CA THR A 459 3.64 -25.25 12.92
C THR A 459 4.52 -24.01 12.96
N TYR A 460 5.39 -23.80 11.97
CA TYR A 460 6.25 -22.62 11.92
C TYR A 460 5.47 -21.30 11.90
N ARG A 461 4.41 -21.22 11.08
CA ARG A 461 3.54 -20.04 11.05
C ARG A 461 2.75 -19.82 12.33
N MET A 462 2.25 -20.90 12.93
CA MET A 462 1.59 -20.82 14.24
C MET A 462 2.53 -20.25 15.29
N HIS A 463 3.79 -20.73 15.34
CA HIS A 463 4.79 -20.20 16.26
C HIS A 463 5.08 -18.72 16.00
N ARG A 464 5.21 -18.32 14.73
CA ARG A 464 5.43 -16.92 14.34
C ARG A 464 4.27 -16.00 14.75
N TYR A 465 3.03 -16.42 14.51
CA TYR A 465 1.84 -15.67 14.93
C TYR A 465 1.76 -15.54 16.45
N LEU A 466 1.98 -16.64 17.19
CA LEU A 466 2.01 -16.61 18.66
C LEU A 466 3.16 -15.73 19.20
N ALA A 467 4.32 -15.72 18.53
CA ALA A 467 5.42 -14.83 18.89
C ALA A 467 5.06 -13.35 18.66
N ALA A 468 4.38 -13.03 17.56
CA ALA A 468 3.86 -11.68 17.29
C ALA A 468 2.85 -11.23 18.36
N LEU A 469 1.90 -12.09 18.72
CA LEU A 469 0.94 -11.83 19.81
C LEU A 469 1.62 -11.62 21.17
N ARG A 470 2.63 -12.44 21.49
CA ARG A 470 3.38 -12.31 22.75
C ARG A 470 4.12 -10.98 22.84
N ARG A 471 4.79 -10.56 21.75
CA ARG A 471 5.50 -9.27 21.69
C ARG A 471 4.57 -8.09 21.96
N ARG A 472 3.31 -8.18 21.54
CA ARG A 472 2.28 -7.18 21.82
C ARG A 472 1.88 -7.14 23.29
N LEU A 473 1.73 -8.31 23.93
CA LEU A 473 1.31 -8.42 25.33
C LEU A 473 2.39 -8.01 26.33
N THR A 474 3.66 -8.08 25.94
CA THR A 474 4.77 -7.50 26.69
C THR A 474 4.99 -6.07 26.20
N PRO A 475 4.35 -5.04 26.78
CA PRO A 475 4.71 -3.66 26.46
C PRO A 475 6.21 -3.53 26.73
N SER A 476 6.98 -3.20 25.68
CA SER A 476 8.38 -2.90 25.89
C SER A 476 8.43 -1.67 26.77
N ASN A 477 8.91 -1.82 28.01
CA ASN A 477 9.26 -0.72 28.92
C ASN A 477 10.43 0.16 28.36
N ALA A 478 10.62 0.18 27.04
CA ALA A 478 11.76 0.77 26.34
C ALA A 478 11.34 1.89 25.36
N GLN A 479 10.13 2.44 25.50
CA GLN A 479 9.69 3.62 24.77
C GLN A 479 9.12 4.67 25.74
N ALA A 480 9.90 5.00 26.77
CA ALA A 480 9.80 6.26 27.50
C ALA A 480 10.95 7.16 27.05
#